data_AF-A0A939VRP6-F1
#
_entry.id   AF-A0A939VRP6-F1
#
_cell.length_a   1.000
_cell.length_b   1.000
_cell.length_c   1.000
_cell.angle_alpha   90.00
_cell.angle_beta   90.00
_cell.angle_gamma   90.00
#
_symmetry.space_group_name_H-M   'P 1'
#
loop_
_entity.id
_entity.type
_entity.pdbx_description
1 polymer ?
#
loop_
_entity_poly.entity_id
_entity_poly.type
_entity_poly.pdbx_seq_one_letter_code
_entity_poly.pdbx_strand_id
1 'polypeptide(L)'
;MKSTRNKFLITSFSMFIATIVLIVAVSFIYDKSVGEILRNGVFGVFFSLGQILLCHYSFAFKKLDYNNEMHPYRFLLVYCVGLVLSCLFPFIDKEGWVFLCVAVALLLFSNTLIALYSMSGFIFLSLFLLKDGDIVTYFVYFTAVMIATVLFQDIDKSFKVVPAIAISNLVLFILETAGFIINKNEELSAEQFVMPIANVVINCIVMFFVLKYFNTYVVNRYRNKYLEINDQEYKALADLKAHSKDEYFRSIHTAYLAERMAGAIGCDVDNVKNCAYYHRIKYAYSYKQEDVVKFLEDNQFPPEASALLLEYYEHEGTPVSKEAGIVYISDKLIASLMSLFKKDKKIKVDYNELIETLIDKNMFKSNMAECDISVKDYNTIKEILLKETLYYDFLR
;
A
#
# COMPACT_ATOMS: atom_id res chain seq x y z
N MET A 1 20.23 -3.44 9.39
CA MET A 1 19.89 -2.77 10.67
C MET A 1 20.80 -1.59 11.04
N LYS A 2 22.14 -1.73 11.20
CA LYS A 2 23.02 -0.60 11.57
C LYS A 2 22.97 0.58 10.57
N SER A 3 23.00 0.30 9.26
CA SER A 3 22.89 1.33 8.22
C SER A 3 21.55 2.08 8.26
N THR A 4 20.44 1.37 8.39
CA THR A 4 19.09 1.95 8.49
C THR A 4 18.94 2.87 9.71
N ARG A 5 19.46 2.44 10.88
CA ARG A 5 19.44 3.25 12.11
C ARG A 5 20.22 4.56 11.95
N ASN A 6 21.38 4.52 11.30
CA ASN A 6 22.17 5.73 11.05
C ASN A 6 21.44 6.70 10.11
N LYS A 7 20.79 6.19 9.04
CA LYS A 7 19.95 7.03 8.16
C LYS A 7 18.81 7.70 8.92
N PHE A 8 18.19 6.98 9.85
CA PHE A 8 17.12 7.52 10.69
C PHE A 8 17.61 8.62 11.63
N LEU A 9 18.74 8.42 12.31
CA LEU A 9 19.36 9.45 13.15
C LEU A 9 19.71 10.73 12.38
N ILE A 10 20.32 10.58 11.20
CA ILE A 10 20.64 11.71 10.31
C ILE A 10 19.36 12.44 9.91
N THR A 11 18.31 11.70 9.55
CA THR A 11 17.00 12.25 9.18
C THR A 11 16.41 13.07 10.32
N SER A 12 16.34 12.50 11.52
CA SER A 12 15.82 13.17 12.71
C SER A 12 16.60 14.43 13.08
N PHE A 13 17.93 14.39 13.01
CA PHE A 13 18.77 15.56 13.28
C PHE A 13 18.60 16.65 12.23
N SER A 14 18.43 16.26 10.96
CA SER A 14 18.16 17.20 9.87
C SER A 14 16.83 17.92 10.06
N MET A 15 15.77 17.20 10.48
CA MET A 15 14.47 17.81 10.81
C MET A 15 14.59 18.82 11.95
N PHE A 16 15.33 18.49 13.00
CA PHE A 16 15.56 19.39 14.14
C PHE A 16 16.15 20.73 13.71
N ILE A 17 17.26 20.69 12.98
CA ILE A 17 17.94 21.89 12.51
C ILE A 17 17.04 22.66 11.54
N ALA A 18 16.45 21.98 10.56
CA ALA A 18 15.60 22.62 9.56
C ALA A 18 14.43 23.36 10.21
N THR A 19 13.74 22.74 11.17
CA THR A 19 12.61 23.33 11.88
C THR A 19 13.00 24.59 12.65
N ILE A 20 14.06 24.53 13.46
CA ILE A 20 14.46 25.67 14.28
C ILE A 20 14.96 26.82 13.41
N VAL A 21 15.85 26.53 12.46
CA VAL A 21 16.44 27.56 11.59
C VAL A 21 15.35 28.24 10.77
N LEU A 22 14.44 27.47 10.17
CA LEU A 22 13.39 28.02 9.33
C LEU A 22 12.39 28.85 10.16
N ILE A 23 11.94 28.35 11.32
CA ILE A 23 10.97 29.08 12.15
C ILE A 23 11.54 30.43 12.62
N VAL A 24 12.80 30.44 13.07
CA VAL A 24 13.46 31.68 13.51
C VAL A 24 13.67 32.63 12.33
N ALA A 25 14.21 32.15 11.22
CA ALA A 25 14.46 32.97 10.03
C ALA A 25 13.17 33.58 9.48
N VAL A 26 12.11 32.79 9.37
CA VAL A 26 10.80 33.25 8.87
C VAL A 26 10.15 34.21 9.87
N SER A 27 10.34 34.03 11.19
CA SER A 27 9.82 35.00 12.15
C SER A 27 10.42 36.41 11.97
N PHE A 28 11.68 36.52 11.53
CA PHE A 28 12.26 37.81 11.13
C PHE A 28 11.62 38.35 9.84
N ILE A 29 11.34 37.50 8.85
CA ILE A 29 10.70 37.90 7.58
C ILE A 29 9.28 38.45 7.81
N TYR A 30 8.56 37.91 8.78
CA TYR A 30 7.22 38.37 9.16
C TYR A 30 7.22 39.54 10.16
N ASP A 31 8.36 40.22 10.34
CA ASP A 31 8.55 41.38 11.23
C ASP A 31 8.03 41.14 12.66
N LYS A 32 8.25 39.93 13.20
CA LYS A 32 7.82 39.57 14.55
C LYS A 32 8.66 40.29 15.61
N SER A 33 8.03 40.63 16.73
CA SER A 33 8.73 41.21 17.87
C SER A 33 9.75 40.22 18.46
N VAL A 34 10.76 40.72 19.17
CA VAL A 34 11.77 39.87 19.81
C VAL A 34 11.14 38.80 20.73
N GLY A 35 10.09 39.17 21.46
CA GLY A 35 9.34 38.23 22.30
C GLY A 35 8.65 37.13 21.51
N GLU A 36 8.05 37.45 20.36
CA GLU A 36 7.41 36.47 19.47
C GLU A 36 8.43 35.56 18.78
N ILE A 37 9.58 36.10 18.37
CA ILE A 37 10.67 35.30 17.79
C ILE A 37 11.18 34.29 18.82
N LEU A 38 11.39 34.71 20.08
CA LEU A 38 11.78 33.82 21.17
C LEU A 38 10.72 32.74 21.42
N ARG A 39 9.43 33.12 21.50
CA ARG A 39 8.31 32.17 21.63
C ARG A 39 8.33 31.13 20.50
N ASN A 40 8.44 31.58 19.25
CA ASN A 40 8.45 30.72 18.08
C ASN A 40 9.67 29.79 18.07
N GLY A 41 10.85 30.29 18.45
CA GLY A 41 12.06 29.49 18.57
C GLY A 41 11.95 28.39 19.64
N VAL A 42 11.46 28.74 20.84
CA VAL A 42 11.21 27.78 21.93
C VAL A 42 10.19 26.72 21.49
N PHE A 43 9.09 27.14 20.87
CA PHE A 43 8.12 26.22 20.27
C PHE A 43 8.78 25.29 19.25
N GLY A 44 9.59 25.82 18.33
CA GLY A 44 10.29 25.05 17.31
C GLY A 44 11.22 23.98 17.91
N VAL A 45 11.92 24.30 19.02
CA VAL A 45 12.75 23.34 19.76
C VAL A 45 11.90 22.20 20.33
N PHE A 46 10.84 22.49 21.09
CA PHE A 46 10.02 21.45 21.71
C PHE A 46 9.23 20.62 20.69
N PHE A 47 8.70 21.28 19.66
CA PHE A 47 8.03 20.62 18.55
C PHE A 47 8.97 19.64 17.84
N SER A 48 10.16 20.10 17.44
CA SER A 48 11.10 19.22 16.76
C SER A 48 11.65 18.11 17.65
N LEU A 49 11.87 18.34 18.96
CA LEU A 49 12.24 17.29 19.91
C LEU A 49 11.14 16.23 20.04
N GLY A 50 9.88 16.64 20.20
CA GLY A 50 8.75 15.71 20.24
C GLY A 50 8.65 14.91 18.94
N GLN A 51 8.82 15.57 17.80
CA GLN A 51 8.81 14.91 16.49
C GLN A 51 9.91 13.84 16.38
N ILE A 52 11.13 14.13 16.84
CA ILE A 52 12.24 13.18 16.87
C ILE A 52 11.92 11.98 17.78
N LEU A 53 11.38 12.23 18.97
CA LEU A 53 11.05 11.18 19.92
C LEU A 53 9.99 10.22 19.35
N LEU A 54 8.95 10.76 18.70
CA LEU A 54 7.90 9.96 18.06
C LEU A 54 8.44 9.14 16.89
N CYS A 55 9.28 9.75 16.05
CA CYS A 55 10.00 9.05 14.99
C CYS A 55 10.82 7.87 15.55
N HIS A 56 11.63 8.10 16.60
CA HIS A 56 12.45 7.05 17.21
C HIS A 56 11.60 5.95 17.86
N TYR A 57 10.53 6.32 18.55
CA TYR A 57 9.58 5.38 19.13
C TYR A 57 8.97 4.49 18.05
N SER A 58 8.41 5.08 16.98
CA SER A 58 7.79 4.32 15.91
C SER A 58 8.78 3.43 15.16
N PHE A 59 10.01 3.89 14.95
CA PHE A 59 11.07 3.06 14.36
C PHE A 59 11.48 1.89 15.27
N ALA A 60 11.71 2.14 16.56
CA ALA A 60 12.16 1.13 17.52
C ALA A 60 11.14 -0.01 17.70
N PHE A 61 9.85 0.32 17.67
CA PHE A 61 8.76 -0.63 17.84
C PHE A 61 8.15 -1.12 16.51
N LYS A 62 8.78 -0.84 15.36
CA LYS A 62 8.30 -1.23 14.01
C LYS A 62 6.83 -0.83 13.75
N LYS A 63 6.49 0.40 14.13
CA LYS A 63 5.15 1.00 13.96
C LYS A 63 5.07 1.97 12.78
N LEU A 64 6.03 1.92 11.86
CA LEU A 64 5.98 2.71 10.62
C LEU A 64 5.23 1.91 9.58
N ASP A 65 4.31 2.55 8.86
CA ASP A 65 3.47 1.89 7.88
C ASP A 65 4.23 1.75 6.55
N TYR A 66 3.76 0.89 5.64
CA TYR A 66 4.26 0.75 4.26
C TYR A 66 5.78 0.58 4.10
N ASN A 67 6.44 -0.10 5.05
CA ASN A 67 7.90 -0.29 5.11
C ASN A 67 8.70 1.04 5.11
N ASN A 68 8.11 2.11 5.65
CA ASN A 68 8.73 3.44 5.68
C ASN A 68 10.04 3.46 6.50
N GLU A 69 10.26 2.50 7.41
CA GLU A 69 11.53 2.31 8.11
C GLU A 69 12.72 2.04 7.18
N MET A 70 12.48 1.48 5.99
CA MET A 70 13.50 1.24 4.98
C MET A 70 13.77 2.47 4.10
N HIS A 71 12.88 3.46 4.14
CA HIS A 71 12.89 4.64 3.28
C HIS A 71 12.71 5.96 4.04
N PRO A 72 13.52 6.26 5.08
CA PRO A 72 13.31 7.40 5.98
C PRO A 72 13.39 8.76 5.28
N TYR A 73 14.09 8.87 4.14
CA TYR A 73 14.18 10.11 3.37
C TYR A 73 12.86 10.52 2.69
N ARG A 74 11.93 9.58 2.46
CA ARG A 74 10.60 9.92 1.91
C ARG A 74 9.84 10.80 2.90
N PHE A 75 9.82 10.39 4.16
CA PHE A 75 9.23 11.18 5.24
C PHE A 75 9.91 12.53 5.40
N LEU A 76 11.25 12.57 5.42
CA LEU A 76 12.02 13.81 5.55
C LEU A 76 11.60 14.85 4.50
N LEU A 77 11.49 14.42 3.24
CA LEU A 77 11.10 15.30 2.14
C LEU A 77 9.70 15.87 2.38
N VAL A 78 8.73 15.02 2.70
CA VAL A 78 7.33 15.46 2.93
C VAL A 78 7.22 16.36 4.15
N TYR A 79 7.96 16.07 5.22
CA TYR A 79 8.05 16.93 6.40
C TYR A 79 8.62 18.30 6.05
N CYS A 80 9.74 18.37 5.33
CA CYS A 80 10.33 19.65 4.92
C CYS A 80 9.40 20.44 4.01
N VAL A 81 8.71 19.79 3.07
CA VAL A 81 7.71 20.45 2.21
C VAL A 81 6.55 20.99 3.05
N GLY A 82 6.00 20.20 3.97
CA GLY A 82 4.91 20.63 4.85
C GLY A 82 5.32 21.79 5.77
N LEU A 83 6.55 21.75 6.30
CA LEU A 83 7.13 22.81 7.11
C LEU A 83 7.27 24.12 6.30
N VAL A 84 7.80 24.05 5.08
CA VAL A 84 7.90 25.21 4.18
C VAL A 84 6.51 25.75 3.82
N LEU A 85 5.56 24.89 3.48
CA LEU A 85 4.18 25.30 3.21
C LEU A 85 3.55 26.01 4.41
N SER A 86 3.81 25.54 5.64
CA SER A 86 3.34 26.20 6.87
C SER A 86 3.94 27.60 7.05
N CYS A 87 5.13 27.86 6.51
CA CYS A 87 5.70 29.20 6.50
C CYS A 87 5.13 30.10 5.38
N LEU A 88 4.56 29.51 4.32
CA LEU A 88 4.02 30.20 3.17
C LEU A 88 2.51 30.47 3.25
N PHE A 89 1.76 29.61 3.93
CA PHE A 89 0.32 29.75 4.12
C PHE A 89 -0.14 31.08 4.72
N PRO A 90 0.59 31.73 5.64
CA PRO A 90 0.20 33.04 6.13
C PRO A 90 0.24 34.17 5.07
N PHE A 91 0.73 33.93 3.85
CA PHE A 91 0.62 34.87 2.72
C PHE A 91 -0.73 34.80 1.98
N ILE A 92 -1.55 33.79 2.26
CA ILE A 92 -2.90 33.64 1.71
C ILE A 92 -3.92 33.60 2.84
N ASP A 93 -5.19 33.79 2.49
CA ASP A 93 -6.28 33.73 3.45
C ASP A 93 -6.35 32.35 4.14
N LYS A 94 -6.81 32.35 5.40
CA LYS A 94 -6.84 31.17 6.27
C LYS A 94 -7.64 30.03 5.65
N GLU A 95 -8.66 30.35 4.87
CA GLU A 95 -9.56 29.42 4.18
C GLU A 95 -8.89 28.71 3.00
N GLY A 96 -7.69 29.12 2.57
CA GLY A 96 -6.96 28.53 1.44
C GLY A 96 -5.87 27.54 1.83
N TRP A 97 -5.73 27.18 3.11
CA TRP A 97 -4.63 26.34 3.57
C TRP A 97 -4.87 24.87 3.24
N VAL A 98 -4.01 24.29 2.42
CA VAL A 98 -4.14 22.89 1.95
C VAL A 98 -3.55 21.86 2.93
N PHE A 99 -3.78 22.07 4.23
CA PHE A 99 -3.25 21.20 5.30
C PHE A 99 -3.77 19.77 5.24
N LEU A 100 -4.98 19.55 4.72
CA LEU A 100 -5.55 18.22 4.55
C LEU A 100 -4.64 17.31 3.71
N CYS A 101 -4.12 17.82 2.59
CA CYS A 101 -3.21 17.09 1.71
C CYS A 101 -1.85 16.83 2.35
N VAL A 102 -1.33 17.81 3.10
CA VAL A 102 -0.06 17.68 3.83
C VAL A 102 -0.17 16.57 4.88
N ALA A 103 -1.30 16.52 5.59
CA ALA A 103 -1.56 15.47 6.59
C ALA A 103 -1.58 14.08 5.99
N VAL A 104 -2.32 13.90 4.89
CA VAL A 104 -2.38 12.60 4.20
C VAL A 104 -1.01 12.22 3.67
N ALA A 105 -0.25 13.15 3.09
CA ALA A 105 1.11 12.86 2.64
C ALA A 105 2.00 12.41 3.82
N LEU A 106 1.97 13.10 4.96
CA LEU A 106 2.75 12.72 6.15
C LEU A 106 2.36 11.32 6.63
N LEU A 107 1.06 11.04 6.75
CA LEU A 107 0.54 9.72 7.15
C LEU A 107 1.12 8.60 6.27
N LEU A 108 1.01 8.74 4.95
CA LEU A 108 1.42 7.72 3.99
C LEU A 108 2.92 7.42 4.03
N PHE A 109 3.73 8.41 4.39
CA PHE A 109 5.19 8.26 4.52
C PHE A 109 5.68 8.11 5.96
N SER A 110 4.78 7.99 6.95
CA SER A 110 5.14 7.65 8.33
C SER A 110 4.13 6.69 8.98
N ASN A 111 3.20 7.26 9.75
CA ASN A 111 2.08 6.64 10.45
C ASN A 111 1.18 7.73 11.03
N THR A 112 0.01 7.31 11.53
CA THR A 112 -1.01 8.19 12.13
C THR A 112 -0.45 9.10 13.22
N LEU A 113 0.32 8.56 14.16
CA LEU A 113 0.78 9.31 15.32
C LEU A 113 1.75 10.44 14.92
N ILE A 114 2.71 10.13 14.05
CA ILE A 114 3.69 11.09 13.53
C ILE A 114 3.01 12.17 12.70
N ALA A 115 2.08 11.78 11.82
CA ALA A 115 1.37 12.71 10.96
C ALA A 115 0.55 13.72 11.77
N LEU A 116 -0.23 13.26 12.75
CA LEU A 116 -1.04 14.15 13.59
C LEU A 116 -0.18 15.11 14.42
N TYR A 117 0.93 14.63 14.98
CA TYR A 117 1.85 15.49 15.72
C TYR A 117 2.51 16.54 14.83
N SER A 118 3.02 16.13 13.65
CA SER A 118 3.56 17.06 12.64
C SER A 118 2.54 18.13 12.26
N MET A 119 1.30 17.72 11.98
CA MET A 119 0.24 18.62 11.55
C MET A 119 -0.20 19.60 12.63
N SER A 120 -0.30 19.17 13.89
CA SER A 120 -0.54 20.08 15.01
C SER A 120 0.51 21.19 15.04
N GLY A 121 1.80 20.84 14.92
CA GLY A 121 2.88 21.81 14.93
C GLY A 121 2.90 22.74 13.72
N PHE A 122 2.59 22.22 12.53
CA PHE A 122 2.52 22.97 11.27
C PHE A 122 1.39 24.00 11.26
N ILE A 123 0.22 23.65 11.78
CA ILE A 123 -0.90 24.58 11.94
C ILE A 123 -0.52 25.67 12.96
N PHE A 124 0.03 25.31 14.12
CA PHE A 124 0.49 26.29 15.11
C PHE A 124 1.53 27.24 14.56
N LEU A 125 2.50 26.74 13.78
CA LEU A 125 3.51 27.57 13.15
C LEU A 125 2.86 28.63 12.24
N SER A 126 1.92 28.24 11.38
CA SER A 126 1.22 29.18 10.50
C SER A 126 0.46 30.25 11.29
N LEU A 127 -0.23 29.83 12.35
CA LEU A 127 -0.98 30.74 13.23
C LEU A 127 -0.08 31.72 13.99
N PHE A 128 1.11 31.29 14.44
CA PHE A 128 2.07 32.16 15.11
C PHE A 128 2.69 33.21 14.19
N LEU A 129 2.73 32.94 12.88
CA LEU A 129 3.21 33.86 11.86
C LEU A 129 2.15 34.91 11.46
N LEU A 130 0.86 34.58 11.54
CA LEU A 130 -0.22 35.56 11.39
C LEU A 130 -0.21 36.62 12.49
N LYS A 131 -0.76 37.80 12.21
CA LYS A 131 -0.98 38.87 13.22
C LYS A 131 -2.24 38.61 14.04
N ASP A 132 -3.24 38.01 13.41
CA ASP A 132 -4.57 37.71 13.92
C ASP A 132 -4.84 36.19 13.96
N GLY A 133 -3.82 35.40 14.31
CA GLY A 133 -3.98 33.95 14.45
C GLY A 133 -4.96 33.61 15.59
N ASP A 134 -5.98 32.81 15.29
CA ASP A 134 -7.03 32.43 16.23
C ASP A 134 -7.09 30.92 16.46
N ILE A 135 -7.64 30.53 17.61
CA ILE A 135 -7.76 29.12 18.02
C ILE A 135 -8.85 28.37 17.25
N VAL A 136 -9.84 29.08 16.68
CA VAL A 136 -10.91 28.47 15.89
C VAL A 136 -10.33 27.88 14.61
N THR A 137 -9.42 28.60 13.95
CA THR A 137 -8.69 28.13 12.77
C THR A 137 -7.88 26.87 13.08
N TYR A 138 -7.22 26.79 14.25
CA TYR A 138 -6.56 25.56 14.69
C TYR A 138 -7.55 24.40 14.79
N PHE A 139 -8.70 24.62 15.45
CA PHE A 139 -9.71 23.59 15.65
C PHE A 139 -10.28 23.08 14.32
N VAL A 140 -10.56 23.98 13.37
CA VAL A 140 -11.07 23.65 12.03
C VAL A 140 -10.11 22.71 11.31
N TYR A 141 -8.84 23.12 11.15
CA TYR A 141 -7.88 22.34 10.39
C TYR A 141 -7.46 21.07 11.11
N PHE A 142 -7.22 21.12 12.42
CA PHE A 142 -6.78 19.94 13.15
C PHE A 142 -7.88 18.85 13.16
N THR A 143 -9.15 19.23 13.33
CA THR A 143 -10.27 18.28 13.27
C THR A 143 -10.42 17.67 11.87
N ALA A 144 -10.35 18.48 10.81
CA ALA A 144 -10.41 17.99 9.43
C ALA A 144 -9.27 16.98 9.14
N VAL A 145 -8.05 17.34 9.56
CA VAL A 145 -6.84 16.51 9.43
C VAL A 145 -6.96 15.21 10.21
N MET A 146 -7.47 15.24 11.45
CA MET A 146 -7.68 14.02 12.24
C MET A 146 -8.61 13.04 11.53
N ILE A 147 -9.75 13.54 11.04
CA ILE A 147 -10.73 12.71 10.34
C ILE A 147 -10.13 12.14 9.05
N ALA A 148 -9.43 12.96 8.26
CA ALA A 148 -8.75 12.48 7.06
C ALA A 148 -7.71 11.40 7.39
N THR A 149 -6.92 11.59 8.44
CA THR A 149 -5.88 10.63 8.81
C THR A 149 -6.48 9.26 9.14
N VAL A 150 -7.61 9.22 9.84
CA VAL A 150 -8.35 7.97 10.11
C VAL A 150 -8.89 7.34 8.83
N LEU A 151 -9.40 8.13 7.88
CA LEU A 151 -9.94 7.63 6.62
C LEU A 151 -8.85 7.04 5.68
N PHE A 152 -7.60 7.47 5.82
CA PHE A 152 -6.49 7.08 4.94
C PHE A 152 -5.45 6.15 5.60
N GLN A 153 -5.64 5.70 6.85
CA GLN A 153 -4.61 4.95 7.59
C GLN A 153 -4.31 3.56 6.99
N ASP A 154 -5.30 2.89 6.41
CA ASP A 154 -5.20 1.50 5.94
C ASP A 154 -5.48 1.37 4.43
N ILE A 155 -4.65 2.00 3.58
CA ILE A 155 -4.78 1.87 2.12
C ILE A 155 -4.21 0.52 1.66
N ASP A 156 -5.09 -0.35 1.19
CA ASP A 156 -4.73 -1.65 0.62
C ASP A 156 -4.32 -1.59 -0.86
N LYS A 157 -3.96 -2.76 -1.43
CA LYS A 157 -3.62 -2.90 -2.86
C LYS A 157 -4.76 -2.55 -3.81
N SER A 158 -6.01 -2.63 -3.37
CA SER A 158 -7.18 -2.27 -4.17
C SER A 158 -7.30 -0.75 -4.36
N PHE A 159 -6.63 0.03 -3.52
CA PHE A 159 -6.48 1.48 -3.60
C PHE A 159 -7.81 2.22 -3.75
N LYS A 160 -8.86 1.77 -3.05
CA LYS A 160 -10.21 2.36 -3.07
C LYS A 160 -10.30 3.62 -2.20
N VAL A 161 -9.60 4.67 -2.62
CA VAL A 161 -9.44 5.93 -1.86
C VAL A 161 -10.53 6.97 -2.13
N VAL A 162 -11.37 6.79 -3.15
CA VAL A 162 -12.37 7.78 -3.58
C VAL A 162 -13.36 8.17 -2.47
N PRO A 163 -13.94 7.24 -1.68
CA PRO A 163 -14.83 7.61 -0.58
C PRO A 163 -14.11 8.43 0.50
N ALA A 164 -12.86 8.09 0.83
CA ALA A 164 -12.05 8.83 1.79
C ALA A 164 -11.78 10.26 1.33
N ILE A 165 -11.47 10.46 0.04
CA ILE A 165 -11.31 11.80 -0.56
C ILE A 165 -12.61 12.60 -0.42
N ALA A 166 -13.74 12.02 -0.80
CA ALA A 166 -15.03 12.71 -0.78
C ALA A 166 -15.43 13.11 0.64
N ILE A 167 -15.35 12.19 1.60
CA ILE A 167 -15.74 12.44 3.00
C ILE A 167 -14.80 13.47 3.65
N SER A 168 -13.48 13.33 3.48
CA SER A 168 -12.52 14.27 4.09
C SER A 168 -12.67 15.70 3.56
N ASN A 169 -12.91 15.88 2.26
CA ASN A 169 -13.15 17.20 1.68
C ASN A 169 -14.51 17.78 2.08
N LEU A 170 -15.56 16.96 2.20
CA LEU A 170 -16.85 17.40 2.70
C LEU A 170 -16.74 17.90 4.15
N VAL A 171 -15.99 17.18 4.98
CA VAL A 171 -15.72 17.58 6.36
C VAL A 171 -14.94 18.90 6.41
N LEU A 172 -13.90 19.05 5.58
CA LEU A 172 -13.15 20.30 5.48
C LEU A 172 -14.07 21.48 5.13
N PHE A 173 -14.89 21.32 4.09
CA PHE A 173 -15.85 22.34 3.66
C PHE A 173 -16.81 22.77 4.79
N ILE A 174 -17.38 21.80 5.51
CA ILE A 174 -18.30 22.06 6.62
C ILE A 174 -17.59 22.81 7.75
N LEU A 175 -16.37 22.39 8.11
CA LEU A 175 -15.61 23.00 9.19
C LEU A 175 -15.15 24.43 8.86
N GLU A 176 -14.71 24.69 7.63
CA GLU A 176 -14.36 26.03 7.18
C GLU A 176 -15.57 26.97 7.18
N THR A 177 -16.70 26.49 6.65
CA THR A 177 -17.96 27.25 6.67
C THR A 177 -18.40 27.56 8.10
N ALA A 178 -18.32 26.58 9.01
CA ALA A 178 -18.65 26.78 10.41
C ALA A 178 -17.69 27.77 11.10
N GLY A 179 -16.39 27.69 10.79
CA GLY A 179 -15.38 28.62 11.29
C GLY A 179 -15.68 30.07 10.90
N PHE A 180 -16.18 30.30 9.67
CA PHE A 180 -16.61 31.62 9.23
C PHE A 180 -17.75 32.18 10.09
N ILE A 181 -18.81 31.40 10.29
CA ILE A 181 -19.99 31.83 11.08
C ILE A 181 -19.56 32.19 12.50
N ILE A 182 -18.72 31.36 13.12
CA ILE A 182 -18.26 31.54 14.50
C ILE A 182 -17.38 32.80 14.63
N ASN A 183 -16.48 33.05 13.68
CA ASN A 183 -15.52 34.15 13.78
C ASN A 183 -16.10 35.51 13.38
N LYS A 184 -17.04 35.57 12.44
CA LYS A 184 -17.56 36.85 11.92
C LYS A 184 -18.95 37.23 12.44
N ASN A 185 -19.67 36.32 13.11
CA ASN A 185 -21.00 36.59 13.67
C ASN A 185 -21.97 37.20 12.62
N GLU A 186 -21.77 36.86 11.34
CA GLU A 186 -22.52 37.35 10.19
C GLU A 186 -23.57 36.31 9.75
N GLU A 187 -24.63 36.78 9.09
CA GLU A 187 -25.55 35.90 8.36
C GLU A 187 -24.84 35.28 7.15
N LEU A 188 -25.25 34.06 6.79
CA LEU A 188 -24.67 33.32 5.67
C LEU A 188 -24.92 34.03 4.34
N SER A 189 -23.85 34.41 3.65
CA SER A 189 -23.86 34.96 2.29
C SER A 189 -23.22 33.97 1.31
N ALA A 190 -23.72 33.95 0.07
CA ALA A 190 -23.19 33.10 -1.00
C ALA A 190 -21.69 33.36 -1.30
N GLU A 191 -21.21 34.58 -1.09
CA GLU A 191 -19.81 34.96 -1.33
C GLU A 191 -18.84 34.25 -0.38
N GLN A 192 -19.29 33.92 0.83
CA GLN A 192 -18.46 33.31 1.87
C GLN A 192 -18.10 31.85 1.55
N PHE A 193 -18.81 31.22 0.61
CA PHE A 193 -18.55 29.85 0.17
C PHE A 193 -17.47 29.77 -0.92
N VAL A 194 -17.08 30.89 -1.54
CA VAL A 194 -16.13 30.89 -2.66
C VAL A 194 -14.76 30.33 -2.22
N MET A 195 -14.24 30.78 -1.08
CA MET A 195 -12.93 30.33 -0.59
C MET A 195 -12.95 28.85 -0.13
N PRO A 196 -13.90 28.38 0.69
CA PRO A 196 -13.99 26.96 1.02
C PRO A 196 -14.15 26.04 -0.20
N ILE A 197 -14.97 26.45 -1.19
CA ILE A 197 -15.11 25.67 -2.45
C ILE A 197 -13.78 25.64 -3.20
N ALA A 198 -13.09 26.77 -3.32
CA ALA A 198 -11.79 26.83 -3.96
C ALA A 198 -10.77 25.93 -3.25
N ASN A 199 -10.76 25.94 -1.91
CA ASN A 199 -9.84 25.10 -1.13
C ASN A 199 -10.14 23.61 -1.31
N VAL A 200 -11.41 23.20 -1.35
CA VAL A 200 -11.80 21.82 -1.68
C VAL A 200 -11.29 21.40 -3.05
N VAL A 201 -11.46 22.25 -4.07
CA VAL A 201 -10.99 21.96 -5.43
C VAL A 201 -9.47 21.79 -5.45
N ILE A 202 -8.73 22.71 -4.84
CA ILE A 202 -7.26 22.66 -4.77
C ILE A 202 -6.81 21.41 -3.99
N ASN A 203 -7.43 21.11 -2.85
CA ASN A 203 -7.14 19.90 -2.09
C ASN A 203 -7.40 18.64 -2.92
N CYS A 204 -8.49 18.56 -3.69
CA CYS A 204 -8.75 17.40 -4.56
C CYS A 204 -7.64 17.22 -5.61
N ILE A 205 -7.16 18.30 -6.22
CA ILE A 205 -6.08 18.27 -7.22
C ILE A 205 -4.77 17.80 -6.58
N VAL A 206 -4.36 18.41 -5.46
CA VAL A 206 -3.10 18.06 -4.78
C VAL A 206 -3.17 16.62 -4.24
N MET A 207 -4.31 16.23 -3.64
CA MET A 207 -4.55 14.89 -3.12
C MET A 207 -4.44 13.84 -4.25
N PHE A 208 -4.96 14.13 -5.45
CA PHE A 208 -4.83 13.25 -6.60
C PHE A 208 -3.36 12.97 -6.93
N PHE A 209 -2.50 13.99 -6.98
CA PHE A 209 -1.07 13.80 -7.26
C PHE A 209 -0.35 13.02 -6.15
N VAL A 210 -0.62 13.35 -4.88
CA VAL A 210 -0.03 12.64 -3.72
C VAL A 210 -0.42 11.16 -3.74
N LEU A 211 -1.72 10.86 -3.88
CA LEU A 211 -2.23 9.50 -3.89
C LEU A 211 -1.77 8.72 -5.14
N LYS A 212 -1.74 9.36 -6.31
CA LYS A 212 -1.21 8.73 -7.53
C LYS A 212 0.25 8.34 -7.36
N TYR A 213 1.08 9.25 -6.84
CA TYR A 213 2.49 8.96 -6.57
C TYR A 213 2.62 7.81 -5.57
N PHE A 214 1.90 7.87 -4.45
CA PHE A 214 1.94 6.83 -3.43
C PHE A 214 1.50 5.47 -3.97
N ASN A 215 0.44 5.42 -4.77
CA ASN A 215 -0.02 4.20 -5.42
C ASN A 215 1.07 3.60 -6.32
N THR A 216 1.62 4.39 -7.24
CA THR A 216 2.59 3.88 -8.23
C THR A 216 3.91 3.44 -7.60
N TYR A 217 4.43 4.17 -6.61
CA TYR A 217 5.79 3.95 -6.12
C TYR A 217 5.85 3.18 -4.80
N VAL A 218 4.74 3.08 -4.05
CA VAL A 218 4.70 2.40 -2.74
C VAL A 218 3.76 1.19 -2.80
N VAL A 219 2.46 1.39 -3.03
CA VAL A 219 1.47 0.30 -2.95
C VAL A 219 1.62 -0.71 -4.08
N ASN A 220 1.67 -0.22 -5.32
CA ASN A 220 1.70 -1.02 -6.55
C ASN A 220 3.05 -0.92 -7.28
N ARG A 221 4.14 -0.82 -6.51
CA ARG A 221 5.51 -0.64 -7.01
C ARG A 221 5.93 -1.65 -8.08
N TYR A 222 5.50 -2.90 -7.94
CA TYR A 222 5.88 -4.00 -8.83
C TYR A 222 4.85 -4.33 -9.90
N ARG A 223 3.76 -3.57 -10.01
CA ARG A 223 2.66 -3.86 -10.94
C ARG A 223 3.13 -4.00 -12.38
N ASN A 224 3.99 -3.09 -12.85
CA ASN A 224 4.55 -3.18 -14.20
C ASN A 224 5.42 -4.43 -14.38
N LYS A 225 6.16 -4.84 -13.33
CA LYS A 225 6.97 -6.04 -13.40
C LYS A 225 6.10 -7.30 -13.46
N TYR A 226 5.03 -7.36 -12.67
CA TYR A 226 4.03 -8.44 -12.77
C TYR A 226 3.41 -8.50 -14.18
N LEU A 227 3.05 -7.36 -14.80
CA LEU A 227 2.54 -7.33 -16.17
C LEU A 227 3.54 -7.90 -17.19
N GLU A 228 4.82 -7.55 -17.06
CA GLU A 228 5.89 -8.03 -17.93
C GLU A 228 6.13 -9.54 -17.77
N ILE A 229 6.32 -10.02 -16.55
CA ILE A 229 6.66 -11.43 -16.29
C ILE A 229 5.44 -12.36 -16.41
N ASN A 230 4.21 -11.86 -16.32
CA ASN A 230 3.00 -12.65 -16.54
C ASN A 230 2.58 -12.68 -18.02
N ASP A 231 3.30 -12.00 -18.90
CA ASP A 231 3.12 -12.12 -20.35
C ASP A 231 3.52 -13.54 -20.81
N GLN A 232 2.65 -14.22 -21.56
CA GLN A 232 2.93 -15.57 -22.06
C GLN A 232 4.07 -15.61 -23.08
N GLU A 233 4.40 -14.47 -23.69
CA GLU A 233 5.55 -14.30 -24.58
C GLU A 233 6.84 -13.97 -23.82
N TYR A 234 6.78 -13.82 -22.49
CA TYR A 234 7.96 -13.60 -21.67
C TYR A 234 8.97 -14.74 -21.90
N LYS A 235 10.24 -14.37 -22.08
CA LYS A 235 11.30 -15.30 -22.52
C LYS A 235 11.34 -16.59 -21.70
N ALA A 236 11.17 -16.50 -20.38
CA ALA A 236 11.21 -17.69 -19.52
C ALA A 236 10.05 -18.66 -19.77
N LEU A 237 8.85 -18.16 -20.04
CA LEU A 237 7.70 -19.00 -20.40
C LEU A 237 7.83 -19.53 -21.83
N ALA A 238 8.38 -18.74 -22.74
CA ALA A 238 8.72 -19.20 -24.09
C ALA A 238 9.75 -20.34 -24.08
N ASP A 239 10.79 -20.22 -23.24
CA ASP A 239 11.82 -21.25 -23.06
C ASP A 239 11.20 -22.51 -22.43
N LEU A 240 10.29 -22.39 -21.45
CA LEU A 240 9.54 -23.53 -20.92
C LEU A 240 8.71 -24.23 -21.99
N LYS A 241 8.02 -23.47 -22.84
CA LYS A 241 7.22 -24.01 -23.96
C LYS A 241 8.09 -24.73 -24.99
N ALA A 242 9.30 -24.22 -25.26
CA ALA A 242 10.25 -24.82 -26.17
C ALA A 242 10.82 -26.14 -25.61
N HIS A 243 11.10 -26.20 -24.30
CA HIS A 243 11.61 -27.41 -23.64
C HIS A 243 10.54 -28.48 -23.45
N SER A 244 9.36 -28.10 -22.96
CA SER A 244 8.24 -29.03 -22.76
C SER A 244 6.89 -28.31 -22.89
N LYS A 245 6.19 -28.63 -23.97
CA LYS A 245 4.82 -28.16 -24.18
C LYS A 245 3.87 -28.65 -23.09
N ASP A 246 4.05 -29.87 -22.59
CA ASP A 246 3.22 -30.44 -21.52
C ASP A 246 3.41 -29.64 -20.22
N GLU A 247 4.63 -29.27 -19.86
CA GLU A 247 4.91 -28.49 -18.63
C GLU A 247 4.43 -27.05 -18.74
N TYR A 248 4.62 -26.43 -19.90
CA TYR A 248 4.05 -25.12 -20.20
C TYR A 248 2.52 -25.13 -20.13
N PHE A 249 1.87 -26.09 -20.79
CA PHE A 249 0.41 -26.23 -20.78
C PHE A 249 -0.10 -26.37 -19.35
N ARG A 250 0.54 -27.23 -18.54
CA ARG A 250 0.23 -27.37 -17.11
C ARG A 250 0.36 -26.05 -16.36
N SER A 251 1.46 -25.31 -16.51
CA SER A 251 1.64 -23.98 -15.89
C SER A 251 0.52 -23.00 -16.25
N ILE A 252 0.18 -22.87 -17.54
CA ILE A 252 -0.85 -21.92 -17.99
C ILE A 252 -2.22 -22.26 -17.38
N HIS A 253 -2.59 -23.53 -17.36
CA HIS A 253 -3.90 -23.94 -16.85
C HIS A 253 -3.98 -23.97 -15.33
N THR A 254 -2.87 -24.27 -14.65
CA THR A 254 -2.73 -24.08 -13.21
C THR A 254 -2.93 -22.61 -12.85
N ALA A 255 -2.29 -21.69 -13.58
CA ALA A 255 -2.42 -20.25 -13.33
C ALA A 255 -3.85 -19.73 -13.50
N TYR A 256 -4.57 -20.19 -14.53
CA TYR A 256 -5.97 -19.82 -14.72
C TYR A 256 -6.85 -20.21 -13.51
N LEU A 257 -6.77 -21.45 -13.03
CA LEU A 257 -7.58 -21.89 -11.89
C LEU A 257 -7.14 -21.20 -10.59
N ALA A 258 -5.83 -21.06 -10.38
CA ALA A 258 -5.25 -20.45 -9.20
C ALA A 258 -5.68 -18.97 -9.08
N GLU A 259 -5.68 -18.22 -10.19
CA GLU A 259 -6.16 -16.83 -10.26
C GLU A 259 -7.63 -16.71 -9.81
N ARG A 260 -8.50 -17.59 -10.31
CA ARG A 260 -9.92 -17.57 -9.97
C ARG A 260 -10.17 -17.90 -8.50
N MET A 261 -9.47 -18.89 -7.98
CA MET A 261 -9.57 -19.27 -6.56
C MET A 261 -9.04 -18.17 -5.65
N ALA A 262 -7.87 -17.60 -5.96
CA ALA A 262 -7.28 -16.50 -5.20
C ALA A 262 -8.23 -15.30 -5.11
N GLY A 263 -8.84 -14.92 -6.24
CA GLY A 263 -9.81 -13.82 -6.28
C GLY A 263 -11.06 -14.08 -5.44
N ALA A 264 -11.50 -15.34 -5.34
CA ALA A 264 -12.69 -15.71 -4.58
C ALA A 264 -12.47 -15.73 -3.06
N ILE A 265 -11.25 -16.05 -2.60
CA ILE A 265 -10.92 -16.11 -1.17
C ILE A 265 -10.14 -14.89 -0.65
N GLY A 266 -9.88 -13.90 -1.52
CA GLY A 266 -9.22 -12.64 -1.15
C GLY A 266 -7.70 -12.71 -1.02
N CYS A 267 -7.05 -13.68 -1.68
CA CYS A 267 -5.59 -13.76 -1.78
C CYS A 267 -5.04 -12.80 -2.83
N ASP A 268 -3.73 -12.58 -2.80
CA ASP A 268 -3.03 -11.79 -3.83
C ASP A 268 -3.01 -12.53 -5.18
N VAL A 269 -3.92 -12.12 -6.06
CA VAL A 269 -4.12 -12.73 -7.38
C VAL A 269 -2.87 -12.65 -8.26
N ASP A 270 -2.20 -11.49 -8.28
CA ASP A 270 -1.01 -11.30 -9.12
C ASP A 270 0.13 -12.21 -8.65
N ASN A 271 0.28 -12.35 -7.32
CA ASN A 271 1.30 -13.20 -6.74
C ASN A 271 1.04 -14.69 -6.96
N VAL A 272 -0.21 -15.13 -6.74
CA VAL A 272 -0.64 -16.52 -6.97
C VAL A 272 -0.49 -16.90 -8.44
N LYS A 273 -0.95 -16.03 -9.35
CA LYS A 273 -0.85 -16.25 -10.80
C LYS A 273 0.60 -16.35 -11.24
N ASN A 274 1.46 -15.48 -10.73
CA ASN A 274 2.89 -15.52 -11.04
C ASN A 274 3.53 -16.84 -10.56
N CYS A 275 3.30 -17.22 -9.30
CA CYS A 275 3.78 -18.49 -8.78
C CYS A 275 3.29 -19.67 -9.65
N ALA A 276 2.02 -19.69 -10.02
CA ALA A 276 1.46 -20.72 -10.88
C ALA A 276 2.04 -20.75 -12.31
N TYR A 277 2.44 -19.62 -12.90
CA TYR A 277 3.15 -19.64 -14.18
C TYR A 277 4.54 -20.26 -14.05
N TYR A 278 5.25 -19.91 -12.98
CA TYR A 278 6.66 -20.24 -12.82
C TYR A 278 6.93 -21.50 -11.99
N HIS A 279 5.95 -22.13 -11.35
CA HIS A 279 6.18 -23.33 -10.52
C HIS A 279 6.77 -24.52 -11.28
N ARG A 280 6.67 -24.57 -12.61
CA ARG A 280 7.31 -25.58 -13.47
C ARG A 280 8.58 -25.05 -14.19
N ILE A 281 9.09 -23.87 -13.86
CA ILE A 281 10.23 -23.28 -14.57
C ILE A 281 11.53 -24.07 -14.40
N LYS A 282 11.66 -24.82 -13.29
CA LYS A 282 12.79 -25.73 -13.03
C LYS A 282 13.01 -26.78 -14.13
N TYR A 283 11.96 -27.14 -14.88
CA TYR A 283 12.06 -28.08 -16.00
C TYR A 283 12.75 -27.50 -17.24
N ALA A 284 12.87 -26.17 -17.33
CA ALA A 284 13.56 -25.47 -18.41
C ALA A 284 14.95 -24.96 -18.02
N TYR A 285 15.18 -24.61 -16.75
CA TYR A 285 16.39 -23.89 -16.32
C TYR A 285 17.29 -24.62 -15.30
N SER A 286 16.88 -25.76 -14.72
CA SER A 286 17.63 -26.68 -13.82
C SER A 286 16.82 -27.01 -12.55
N TYR A 287 17.08 -28.19 -11.96
CA TYR A 287 16.37 -28.72 -10.79
C TYR A 287 16.88 -28.22 -9.44
N LYS A 288 18.04 -27.54 -9.38
CA LYS A 288 18.62 -27.13 -8.09
C LYS A 288 18.04 -25.80 -7.62
N GLN A 289 17.78 -25.70 -6.32
CA GLN A 289 17.21 -24.51 -5.70
C GLN A 289 18.08 -23.25 -5.91
N GLU A 290 19.41 -23.39 -5.86
CA GLU A 290 20.37 -22.30 -6.11
C GLU A 290 20.20 -21.68 -7.51
N ASP A 291 19.89 -22.50 -8.51
CA ASP A 291 19.67 -22.05 -9.89
C ASP A 291 18.35 -21.27 -10.03
N VAL A 292 17.33 -21.64 -9.25
CA VAL A 292 16.04 -20.93 -9.21
C VAL A 292 16.18 -19.56 -8.55
N VAL A 293 16.93 -19.46 -7.44
CA VAL A 293 17.20 -18.17 -6.79
C VAL A 293 17.92 -17.24 -7.76
N LYS A 294 18.96 -17.74 -8.44
CA LYS A 294 19.68 -16.97 -9.46
C LYS A 294 18.76 -16.56 -10.61
N PHE A 295 17.90 -17.44 -11.09
CA PHE A 295 16.89 -17.11 -12.11
C PHE A 295 15.98 -15.95 -11.67
N LEU A 296 15.47 -15.99 -10.44
CA LEU A 296 14.61 -14.94 -9.89
C LEU A 296 15.32 -13.59 -9.80
N GLU A 297 16.59 -13.59 -9.39
CA GLU A 297 17.44 -12.40 -9.33
C GLU A 297 17.73 -11.84 -10.73
N ASP A 298 18.18 -12.69 -11.67
CA ASP A 298 18.52 -12.30 -13.04
C ASP A 298 17.30 -11.71 -13.78
N ASN A 299 16.10 -12.21 -13.48
CA ASN A 299 14.84 -11.73 -14.06
C ASN A 299 14.18 -10.62 -13.22
N GLN A 300 14.77 -10.21 -12.11
CA GLN A 300 14.29 -9.16 -11.21
C GLN A 300 12.84 -9.38 -10.73
N PHE A 301 12.53 -10.60 -10.29
CA PHE A 301 11.21 -10.92 -9.77
C PHE A 301 10.90 -10.07 -8.51
N PRO A 302 9.64 -9.65 -8.32
CA PRO A 302 9.23 -9.00 -7.07
C PRO A 302 9.57 -9.87 -5.85
N PRO A 303 9.90 -9.28 -4.69
CA PRO A 303 10.22 -10.04 -3.48
C PRO A 303 9.10 -10.99 -3.05
N GLU A 304 7.84 -10.56 -3.14
CA GLU A 304 6.66 -11.34 -2.79
C GLU A 304 6.45 -12.54 -3.73
N ALA A 305 6.74 -12.36 -5.03
CA ALA A 305 6.72 -13.42 -6.04
C ALA A 305 7.84 -14.43 -5.82
N SER A 306 9.04 -13.93 -5.53
CA SER A 306 10.20 -14.75 -5.26
C SER A 306 9.98 -15.60 -4.00
N ALA A 307 9.49 -15.00 -2.92
CA ALA A 307 9.20 -15.68 -1.67
C ALA A 307 8.17 -16.81 -1.86
N LEU A 308 7.05 -16.52 -2.54
CA LEU A 308 5.99 -17.51 -2.76
C LEU A 308 6.46 -18.66 -3.67
N LEU A 309 7.22 -18.36 -4.72
CA LEU A 309 7.75 -19.40 -5.62
C LEU A 309 8.79 -20.28 -4.90
N LEU A 310 9.66 -19.67 -4.08
CA LEU A 310 10.64 -20.41 -3.29
C LEU A 310 9.95 -21.29 -2.23
N GLU A 311 8.94 -20.77 -1.53
CA GLU A 311 8.13 -21.56 -0.60
C GLU A 311 7.52 -22.79 -1.30
N TYR A 312 6.94 -22.59 -2.49
CA TYR A 312 6.37 -23.68 -3.28
C TYR A 312 7.42 -24.76 -3.63
N TYR A 313 8.67 -24.37 -3.85
CA TYR A 313 9.77 -25.29 -4.16
C TYR A 313 10.37 -25.97 -2.93
N GLU A 314 10.61 -25.24 -1.85
CA GLU A 314 11.23 -25.76 -0.62
C GLU A 314 10.40 -26.85 0.02
N HIS A 315 9.08 -26.70 -0.05
CA HIS A 315 8.17 -27.60 0.63
C HIS A 315 7.63 -28.74 -0.25
N GLU A 316 8.11 -28.93 -1.49
CA GLU A 316 7.66 -29.93 -2.50
C GLU A 316 6.39 -30.75 -2.13
N GLY A 317 5.26 -30.06 -1.99
CA GLY A 317 3.97 -30.66 -1.68
C GLY A 317 3.42 -30.50 -0.27
N THR A 318 4.04 -29.69 0.59
CA THR A 318 3.50 -29.24 1.88
C THR A 318 3.40 -27.71 1.97
N PRO A 319 2.49 -27.06 1.22
CA PRO A 319 2.37 -25.59 1.23
C PRO A 319 2.04 -25.05 2.63
N VAL A 320 2.57 -23.87 2.98
CA VAL A 320 2.37 -23.22 4.28
C VAL A 320 1.45 -22.00 4.13
N SER A 321 1.67 -21.18 3.10
CA SER A 321 0.81 -20.05 2.77
C SER A 321 -0.46 -20.49 2.05
N LYS A 322 -1.54 -19.73 2.25
CA LYS A 322 -2.80 -19.90 1.52
C LYS A 322 -2.57 -19.86 0.01
N GLU A 323 -1.77 -18.91 -0.44
CA GLU A 323 -1.39 -18.70 -1.83
C GLU A 323 -0.70 -19.94 -2.41
N ALA A 324 0.30 -20.51 -1.73
CA ALA A 324 0.97 -21.72 -2.19
C ALA A 324 0.00 -22.92 -2.21
N GLY A 325 -0.91 -23.00 -1.23
CA GLY A 325 -1.96 -23.99 -1.17
C GLY A 325 -2.90 -23.96 -2.38
N ILE A 326 -3.31 -22.77 -2.81
CA ILE A 326 -4.14 -22.59 -4.02
C ILE A 326 -3.40 -23.08 -5.27
N VAL A 327 -2.12 -22.70 -5.42
CA VAL A 327 -1.30 -23.16 -6.56
C VAL A 327 -1.18 -24.69 -6.54
N TYR A 328 -0.96 -25.27 -5.37
CA TYR A 328 -0.84 -26.73 -5.21
C TYR A 328 -2.12 -27.47 -5.61
N ILE A 329 -3.28 -27.04 -5.12
CA ILE A 329 -4.58 -27.65 -5.45
C ILE A 329 -4.84 -27.55 -6.96
N SER A 330 -4.60 -26.37 -7.54
CA SER A 330 -4.72 -26.14 -8.98
C SER A 330 -3.85 -27.11 -9.78
N ASP A 331 -2.58 -27.21 -9.39
CA ASP A 331 -1.58 -28.03 -10.06
C ASP A 331 -1.96 -29.52 -10.01
N LYS A 332 -2.42 -30.01 -8.86
CA LYS A 332 -2.86 -31.40 -8.70
C LYS A 332 -4.09 -31.71 -9.55
N LEU A 333 -5.04 -30.78 -9.67
CA LEU A 333 -6.22 -30.99 -10.48
C LEU A 333 -5.86 -31.05 -11.97
N ILE A 334 -5.08 -30.08 -12.47
CA ILE A 334 -4.63 -30.04 -13.85
C ILE A 334 -3.78 -31.27 -14.20
N ALA A 335 -2.85 -31.66 -13.32
CA ALA A 335 -2.05 -32.87 -13.52
C ALA A 335 -2.90 -34.14 -13.63
N SER A 336 -3.95 -34.24 -12.80
CA SER A 336 -4.89 -35.36 -12.81
C SER A 336 -5.69 -35.40 -14.11
N LEU A 337 -6.22 -34.25 -14.55
CA LEU A 337 -6.96 -34.13 -15.82
C LEU A 337 -6.09 -34.45 -17.03
N MET A 338 -4.87 -33.88 -17.11
CA MET A 338 -3.93 -34.15 -18.18
C MET A 338 -3.57 -35.65 -18.26
N SER A 339 -3.36 -36.30 -17.10
CA SER A 339 -3.09 -37.73 -17.04
C SER A 339 -4.25 -38.58 -17.55
N LEU A 340 -5.49 -38.19 -17.23
CA LEU A 340 -6.71 -38.86 -17.74
C LEU A 340 -6.85 -38.69 -19.26
N PHE A 341 -6.72 -37.48 -19.78
CA PHE A 341 -6.88 -37.21 -21.21
C PHE A 341 -5.75 -37.76 -22.07
N LYS A 342 -4.55 -37.90 -21.51
CA LYS A 342 -3.43 -38.60 -22.16
C LYS A 342 -3.70 -40.10 -22.32
N LYS A 343 -4.47 -40.72 -21.41
CA LYS A 343 -4.87 -42.13 -21.51
C LYS A 343 -6.05 -42.32 -22.46
N ASP A 344 -7.08 -41.49 -22.35
CA ASP A 344 -8.24 -41.50 -23.25
C ASP A 344 -8.87 -40.11 -23.36
N LYS A 345 -8.79 -39.50 -24.54
CA LYS A 345 -9.35 -38.17 -24.82
C LYS A 345 -10.88 -38.13 -24.75
N LYS A 346 -11.55 -39.27 -24.94
CA LYS A 346 -13.02 -39.37 -24.94
C LYS A 346 -13.58 -39.80 -23.59
N ILE A 347 -12.74 -39.99 -22.58
CA ILE A 347 -13.18 -40.37 -21.25
C ILE A 347 -14.24 -39.37 -20.73
N LYS A 348 -15.31 -39.90 -20.14
CA LYS A 348 -16.31 -39.10 -19.46
C LYS A 348 -15.85 -38.94 -18.01
N VAL A 349 -15.43 -37.75 -17.63
CA VAL A 349 -14.94 -37.45 -16.28
C VAL A 349 -16.12 -36.99 -15.43
N ASP A 350 -16.29 -37.59 -14.25
CA ASP A 350 -17.13 -37.00 -13.20
C ASP A 350 -16.31 -35.95 -12.45
N TYR A 351 -16.49 -34.69 -12.83
CA TYR A 351 -15.76 -33.58 -12.23
C TYR A 351 -16.12 -33.37 -10.75
N ASN A 352 -17.35 -33.70 -10.33
CA ASN A 352 -17.76 -33.58 -8.93
C ASN A 352 -16.95 -34.56 -8.08
N GLU A 353 -16.96 -35.84 -8.46
CA GLU A 353 -16.25 -36.89 -7.72
C GLU A 353 -14.73 -36.65 -7.72
N LEU A 354 -14.16 -36.21 -8.86
CA LEU A 354 -12.74 -35.89 -8.97
C LEU A 354 -12.33 -34.75 -8.03
N ILE A 355 -13.09 -33.65 -8.03
CA ILE A 355 -12.81 -32.48 -7.20
C ILE A 355 -13.02 -32.79 -5.72
N GLU A 356 -14.11 -33.48 -5.35
CA GLU A 356 -14.34 -33.92 -3.97
C GLU A 356 -13.21 -34.80 -3.47
N THR A 357 -12.84 -35.82 -4.24
CA THR A 357 -11.75 -36.72 -3.88
C THR A 357 -10.42 -35.98 -3.73
N LEU A 358 -10.14 -34.99 -4.60
CA LEU A 358 -8.92 -34.20 -4.54
C LEU A 358 -8.88 -33.31 -3.31
N ILE A 359 -9.98 -32.59 -3.03
CA ILE A 359 -10.08 -31.71 -1.86
C ILE A 359 -10.00 -32.55 -0.58
N ASP A 360 -10.79 -33.61 -0.46
CA ASP A 360 -10.80 -34.45 0.75
C ASP A 360 -9.43 -35.12 0.99
N LYS A 361 -8.77 -35.60 -0.07
CA LYS A 361 -7.41 -36.15 0.08
C LYS A 361 -6.42 -35.09 0.55
N ASN A 362 -6.46 -33.87 0.02
CA ASN A 362 -5.49 -32.84 0.36
C ASN A 362 -5.79 -32.16 1.71
N MET A 363 -7.07 -32.02 2.10
CA MET A 363 -7.46 -31.49 3.41
C MET A 363 -7.10 -32.45 4.55
N PHE A 364 -7.38 -33.75 4.38
CA PHE A 364 -7.30 -34.70 5.50
C PHE A 364 -6.03 -35.56 5.51
N LYS A 365 -5.26 -35.64 4.42
CA LYS A 365 -4.00 -36.40 4.38
C LYS A 365 -2.79 -35.46 4.33
N SER A 366 -2.33 -35.06 5.53
CA SER A 366 -1.03 -34.45 5.93
C SER A 366 -0.44 -33.28 5.12
N ASN A 367 -0.55 -33.26 3.80
CA ASN A 367 0.17 -32.37 2.92
C ASN A 367 -0.25 -30.90 3.06
N MET A 368 -1.51 -30.61 3.41
CA MET A 368 -1.96 -29.24 3.68
C MET A 368 -2.20 -28.97 5.18
N ALA A 369 -1.69 -29.83 6.07
CA ALA A 369 -1.93 -29.70 7.51
C ALA A 369 -1.31 -28.43 8.11
N GLU A 370 -0.19 -27.96 7.55
CA GLU A 370 0.50 -26.74 7.97
C GLU A 370 0.10 -25.52 7.11
N CYS A 371 -0.82 -25.68 6.16
CA CYS A 371 -1.28 -24.61 5.30
C CYS A 371 -2.30 -23.73 6.05
N ASP A 372 -2.13 -22.40 6.02
CA ASP A 372 -3.02 -21.44 6.68
C ASP A 372 -4.41 -21.32 6.03
N ILE A 373 -4.84 -22.27 5.21
CA ILE A 373 -6.12 -22.23 4.50
C ILE A 373 -7.27 -22.71 5.38
N SER A 374 -8.34 -21.91 5.48
CA SER A 374 -9.45 -22.23 6.36
C SER A 374 -10.46 -23.18 5.71
N VAL A 375 -11.28 -23.86 6.52
CA VAL A 375 -12.39 -24.69 6.03
C VAL A 375 -13.38 -23.89 5.16
N LYS A 376 -13.59 -22.61 5.48
CA LYS A 376 -14.42 -21.70 4.68
C LYS A 376 -13.81 -21.45 3.30
N ASP A 377 -12.50 -21.28 3.23
CA ASP A 377 -11.78 -21.07 1.98
C ASP A 377 -11.88 -22.32 1.09
N TYR A 378 -11.76 -23.52 1.66
CA TYR A 378 -11.94 -24.78 0.93
C TYR A 378 -13.34 -24.93 0.32
N ASN A 379 -14.40 -24.61 1.06
CA ASN A 379 -15.76 -24.64 0.53
C ASN A 379 -15.91 -23.68 -0.66
N THR A 380 -15.34 -22.49 -0.54
CA THR A 380 -15.33 -21.49 -1.62
C THR A 380 -14.55 -21.99 -2.84
N ILE A 381 -13.38 -22.58 -2.63
CA ILE A 381 -12.55 -23.21 -3.67
C ILE A 381 -13.32 -24.31 -4.38
N LYS A 382 -13.97 -25.21 -3.63
CA LYS A 382 -14.79 -26.29 -4.18
C LYS A 382 -15.87 -25.73 -5.10
N GLU A 383 -16.62 -24.74 -4.65
CA GLU A 383 -17.66 -24.11 -5.47
C GLU A 383 -17.12 -23.48 -6.76
N ILE A 384 -15.95 -22.84 -6.72
CA ILE A 384 -15.30 -22.28 -7.91
C ILE A 384 -14.89 -23.39 -8.88
N LEU A 385 -14.19 -24.42 -8.39
CA LEU A 385 -13.74 -25.52 -9.24
C LEU A 385 -14.91 -26.26 -9.90
N LEU A 386 -16.03 -26.44 -9.19
CA LEU A 386 -17.22 -27.08 -9.75
C LEU A 386 -17.92 -26.24 -10.84
N LYS A 387 -17.66 -24.93 -10.90
CA LYS A 387 -18.21 -24.04 -11.94
C LYS A 387 -17.38 -24.05 -13.23
N GLU A 388 -16.15 -24.54 -13.20
CA GLU A 388 -15.22 -24.52 -14.35
C GLU A 388 -15.29 -25.79 -15.23
N THR A 389 -16.41 -26.53 -15.21
CA THR A 389 -16.56 -27.80 -15.96
C THR A 389 -16.32 -27.66 -17.46
N LEU A 390 -16.85 -26.59 -18.08
CA LEU A 390 -16.62 -26.28 -19.49
C LEU A 390 -15.14 -26.04 -19.82
N TYR A 391 -14.41 -25.44 -18.88
CA TYR A 391 -12.99 -25.20 -19.04
C TYR A 391 -12.20 -26.51 -18.99
N TYR A 392 -12.58 -27.46 -18.14
CA TYR A 392 -11.91 -28.77 -18.09
C TYR A 392 -12.09 -29.56 -19.39
N ASP A 393 -13.24 -29.47 -20.04
CA ASP A 393 -13.47 -30.12 -21.33
C ASP A 393 -12.60 -29.53 -22.47
N PHE A 394 -12.16 -28.27 -22.34
CA PHE A 394 -11.21 -27.66 -23.27
C PHE A 394 -9.80 -28.28 -23.19
N LEU A 395 -9.47 -28.98 -22.10
CA LEU A 395 -8.14 -29.55 -21.87
C LEU A 395 -7.90 -30.92 -22.54
N ARG A 396 -8.86 -31.44 -23.34
CA ARG A 396 -8.83 -32.77 -23.99
C ARG A 396 -7.88 -32.91 -25.19
#